data_AF-A0A5K1AM73-F1
#
_entry.id   AF-A0A5K1AM73-F1
#
_cell.length_a   1.000
_cell.length_b   1.000
_cell.length_c   1.000
_cell.angle_alpha   90.00
_cell.angle_beta   90.00
_cell.angle_gamma   90.00
#
_symmetry.space_group_name_H-M   'P 1'
#
loop_
_entity.id
_entity.type
_entity.pdbx_description
1 polymer ?
#
loop_
_entity_poly.entity_id
_entity_poly.type
_entity_poly.pdbx_seq_one_letter_code
_entity_poly.pdbx_strand_id
1 'polypeptide(L)'
;PVISAERLKKYVFHKIHTELPEGPFCIVYLHSCVQKEDNSPGMTILRCIYEDIPAAYKSRLEVVYFVHPGIRSRLVLATLGRFFLSEG
;
A
#
# COMPACT_ATOMS: atom_id res chain seq x y z
N PRO A 1 -6.70 4.97 -19.21
CA PRO A 1 -7.26 6.03 -18.36
C PRO A 1 -6.74 5.92 -16.93
N VAL A 2 -6.27 7.03 -16.37
CA VAL A 2 -5.68 7.12 -15.02
C VAL A 2 -6.68 6.65 -13.97
N ILE A 3 -6.24 5.77 -13.06
CA ILE A 3 -7.08 5.26 -11.97
C ILE A 3 -7.08 6.26 -10.82
N SER A 4 -8.26 6.66 -10.33
CA SER A 4 -8.36 7.55 -9.18
C SER A 4 -7.99 6.84 -7.87
N ALA A 5 -7.50 7.62 -6.89
CA ALA A 5 -7.19 7.13 -5.55
C ALA A 5 -8.39 6.40 -4.91
N GLU A 6 -9.59 6.98 -5.04
CA GLU A 6 -10.83 6.39 -4.52
C GLU A 6 -11.15 5.03 -5.15
N ARG A 7 -10.94 4.90 -6.46
CA ARG A 7 -11.18 3.63 -7.16
C ARG A 7 -10.16 2.57 -6.73
N LEU A 8 -8.89 2.95 -6.59
CA LEU A 8 -7.85 2.07 -6.08
C LEU A 8 -8.16 1.60 -4.65
N LYS A 9 -8.54 2.52 -3.75
CA LYS A 9 -8.91 2.20 -2.36
C LYS A 9 -10.07 1.21 -2.30
N LYS A 10 -11.15 1.46 -3.05
CA LYS A 10 -12.30 0.53 -3.14
C LYS A 10 -11.90 -0.86 -3.63
N TYR A 11 -11.01 -0.91 -4.63
CA TYR A 11 -10.51 -2.18 -5.16
C TYR A 11 -9.69 -2.96 -4.12
N VAL A 12 -8.77 -2.30 -3.42
CA VAL A 12 -7.95 -2.91 -2.37
C VAL A 12 -8.83 -3.47 -1.25
N PHE A 13 -9.82 -2.72 -0.77
CA PHE A 13 -10.74 -3.21 0.25
C PHE A 13 -11.63 -4.35 -0.24
N HIS A 14 -12.13 -4.26 -1.47
CA HIS A 14 -12.86 -5.38 -2.04
C HIS A 14 -12.01 -6.67 -2.03
N LYS A 15 -10.77 -6.61 -2.54
CA LYS A 15 -9.80 -7.71 -2.51
C LYS A 15 -9.55 -8.25 -1.09
N ILE A 16 -9.34 -7.36 -0.12
CA ILE A 16 -9.12 -7.75 1.28
C ILE A 16 -10.33 -8.47 1.87
N HIS A 17 -11.54 -8.03 1.56
CA HIS A 17 -12.76 -8.63 2.11
C HIS A 17 -13.16 -9.94 1.42
N THR A 18 -12.91 -10.09 0.13
CA THR A 18 -13.44 -11.23 -0.65
C THR A 18 -12.42 -12.33 -0.92
N GLU A 19 -11.13 -12.01 -1.00
CA GLU A 19 -10.11 -12.96 -1.46
C GLU A 19 -9.09 -13.34 -0.38
N LEU A 20 -9.06 -12.61 0.73
CA LEU A 20 -7.98 -12.75 1.71
C LEU A 20 -8.27 -13.94 2.64
N PRO A 21 -7.38 -14.95 2.71
CA PRO A 21 -7.60 -16.17 3.49
C PRO A 21 -7.65 -15.87 4.98
N GLU A 22 -8.11 -16.80 5.81
CA GLU A 22 -7.91 -16.71 7.26
C GLU A 22 -6.41 -16.88 7.62
N GLY A 23 -5.93 -16.13 8.63
CA GLY A 23 -4.53 -16.17 9.06
C GLY A 23 -3.66 -14.97 8.62
N PRO A 24 -2.35 -15.00 8.92
CA PRO A 24 -1.43 -13.91 8.58
C PRO A 24 -1.25 -13.75 7.06
N PHE A 25 -0.94 -12.52 6.63
CA PHE A 25 -0.68 -12.23 5.22
C PHE A 25 0.33 -11.10 5.04
N CYS A 26 0.83 -10.99 3.81
CA CYS A 26 1.72 -9.92 3.37
C CYS A 26 1.12 -9.18 2.17
N ILE A 27 1.44 -7.89 2.03
CA ILE A 27 1.11 -7.11 0.84
C ILE A 27 2.38 -6.86 0.05
N VAL A 28 2.32 -7.03 -1.27
CA VAL A 28 3.44 -6.70 -2.18
C VAL A 28 3.02 -5.57 -3.10
N TYR A 29 3.65 -4.41 -2.96
CA TYR A 29 3.53 -3.30 -3.89
C TYR A 29 4.65 -3.38 -4.95
N LEU A 30 4.26 -3.76 -6.16
CA LEU A 30 5.13 -3.84 -7.32
C LEU A 30 5.23 -2.48 -8.01
N HIS A 31 6.37 -1.81 -7.86
CA HIS A 31 6.65 -0.51 -8.48
C HIS A 31 7.52 -0.67 -9.74
N SER A 32 7.04 -1.43 -10.73
CA SER A 32 7.74 -1.69 -11.99
C SER A 32 7.05 -1.00 -13.16
N CYS A 33 7.81 -0.53 -14.16
CA CYS A 33 7.30 0.15 -15.35
C CYS A 33 6.37 1.34 -15.02
N VAL A 34 6.70 2.08 -13.96
CA VAL A 34 5.86 3.16 -13.46
C VAL A 34 6.06 4.45 -14.25
N GLN A 35 4.95 5.01 -14.71
CA GLN A 35 4.81 6.33 -15.30
C GLN A 35 4.02 7.19 -14.32
N LYS A 36 4.65 8.25 -13.80
CA LYS A 36 4.11 9.02 -12.66
C LYS A 36 2.71 9.59 -12.94
N GLU A 37 2.47 10.03 -14.16
CA GLU A 37 1.23 10.69 -14.58
C GLU A 37 0.13 9.70 -15.02
N ASP A 38 0.44 8.40 -15.12
CA ASP A 38 -0.51 7.40 -15.63
C ASP A 38 -0.87 6.33 -14.59
N ASN A 39 0.13 5.67 -14.00
CA ASN A 39 -0.06 4.44 -13.23
C ASN A 39 0.59 4.48 -11.83
N SER A 40 0.94 5.66 -11.33
CA SER A 40 1.52 5.84 -9.99
C SER A 40 0.55 6.50 -9.02
N PRO A 41 0.10 5.82 -7.96
CA PRO A 41 -0.69 6.46 -6.91
C PRO A 41 0.17 7.37 -6.00
N GLY A 42 1.50 7.17 -5.99
CA GLY A 42 2.39 7.87 -5.06
C GLY A 42 2.27 7.39 -3.61
N MET A 43 3.23 7.80 -2.78
CA MET A 43 3.36 7.31 -1.40
C MET A 43 2.22 7.77 -0.48
N THR A 44 1.71 8.99 -0.67
CA THR A 44 0.63 9.54 0.17
C THR A 44 -0.66 8.72 0.03
N ILE A 45 -1.07 8.40 -1.20
CA ILE A 45 -2.27 7.61 -1.44
C ILE A 45 -2.10 6.19 -0.88
N LEU A 46 -0.93 5.57 -1.08
CA LEU A 46 -0.63 4.24 -0.50
C LEU A 46 -0.72 4.26 1.03
N ARG A 47 -0.21 5.32 1.67
CA ARG A 47 -0.30 5.52 3.12
C ARG A 47 -1.76 5.66 3.57
N CYS A 48 -2.55 6.51 2.93
CA CYS A 48 -3.96 6.68 3.28
C CYS A 48 -4.73 5.35 3.16
N ILE A 49 -4.49 4.58 2.10
CA ILE A 49 -5.10 3.25 1.94
C ILE A 49 -4.71 2.34 3.11
N TYR A 50 -3.42 2.28 3.46
CA TYR A 50 -2.94 1.49 4.60
C TYR A 50 -3.59 1.94 5.92
N GLU A 51 -3.63 3.24 6.19
CA GLU A 51 -4.24 3.81 7.40
C GLU A 51 -5.73 3.49 7.50
N ASP A 52 -6.44 3.37 6.38
CA ASP A 52 -7.87 3.05 6.35
C ASP A 52 -8.17 1.54 6.41
N ILE A 53 -7.17 0.64 6.33
CA ILE A 53 -7.41 -0.80 6.49
C ILE A 53 -7.98 -1.06 7.91
N PRO A 54 -9.09 -1.82 8.05
CA PRO A 54 -9.66 -2.11 9.36
C PRO A 54 -8.66 -2.85 10.27
N ALA A 55 -8.70 -2.55 11.56
CA ALA A 55 -7.76 -3.11 12.56
C ALA A 55 -7.72 -4.65 12.55
N ALA A 56 -8.86 -5.31 12.32
CA ALA A 56 -8.94 -6.78 12.23
C ALA A 56 -8.10 -7.38 11.09
N TYR A 57 -7.88 -6.63 10.00
CA TYR A 57 -6.99 -7.04 8.92
C TYR A 57 -5.55 -6.58 9.18
N LYS A 58 -5.35 -5.37 9.72
CA LYS A 58 -4.00 -4.88 10.07
C LYS A 58 -3.29 -5.76 11.10
N SER A 59 -4.00 -6.29 12.09
CA SER A 59 -3.41 -7.16 13.12
C SER A 59 -2.86 -8.48 12.56
N ARG A 60 -3.26 -8.85 11.34
CA ARG A 60 -2.81 -10.05 10.62
C ARG A 60 -1.85 -9.72 9.48
N LEU A 61 -1.62 -8.44 9.20
CA LEU A 61 -0.69 -7.99 8.17
C LEU A 61 0.72 -7.99 8.76
N GLU A 62 1.55 -8.94 8.30
CA GLU A 62 2.91 -9.09 8.83
C GLU A 62 3.87 -8.08 8.20
N VAL A 63 3.72 -7.82 6.90
CA VAL A 63 4.65 -6.93 6.19
C VAL A 63 4.07 -6.37 4.90
N VAL A 64 4.56 -5.18 4.53
CA VAL A 64 4.30 -4.54 3.24
C VAL A 64 5.61 -4.42 2.47
N TYR A 65 5.79 -5.25 1.45
CA TYR A 65 6.97 -5.23 0.59
C TYR A 65 6.83 -4.17 -0.51
N PHE A 66 7.85 -3.35 -0.68
CA PHE A 66 8.00 -2.45 -1.82
C PHE A 66 9.05 -3.01 -2.77
N VAL A 67 8.63 -3.47 -3.94
CA VAL A 67 9.52 -4.06 -4.94
C VAL A 67 9.77 -3.04 -6.05
N HIS A 68 11.05 -2.87 -6.42
CA HIS A 68 11.53 -1.84 -7.35
C HIS A 68 11.15 -0.37 -7.00
N PRO A 69 11.17 0.07 -5.73
CA PRO A 69 10.81 1.45 -5.41
C PRO A 69 11.77 2.44 -6.08
N GLY A 70 11.24 3.51 -6.67
CA GLY A 70 12.05 4.60 -7.19
C GLY A 70 12.86 5.32 -6.10
N ILE A 71 13.84 6.14 -6.49
CA ILE A 71 14.74 6.84 -5.55
C ILE A 71 13.98 7.67 -4.51
N ARG A 72 12.91 8.36 -4.92
CA ARG A 72 12.07 9.18 -4.02
C ARG A 72 11.35 8.32 -2.99
N SER A 73 10.74 7.21 -3.41
CA SER A 73 10.05 6.29 -2.51
C SER A 73 11.03 5.63 -1.53
N ARG A 74 12.24 5.27 -1.97
CA ARG A 74 13.29 4.76 -1.09
C ARG A 74 13.67 5.76 0.00
N LEU A 75 13.86 7.03 -0.37
CA LEU A 75 14.19 8.07 0.61
C LEU A 75 13.05 8.27 1.62
N VAL A 76 11.80 8.34 1.15
CA VAL A 76 10.62 8.45 2.02
C VAL A 76 10.52 7.26 2.98
N LEU A 77 10.71 6.03 2.49
CA LEU A 77 10.68 4.83 3.34
C LEU A 77 11.85 4.78 4.33
N ALA A 78 13.05 5.22 3.94
CA ALA A 78 14.20 5.25 4.84
C ALA A 78 14.04 6.29 5.96
N THR A 79 13.49 7.46 5.64
CA THR A 79 13.32 8.57 6.59
C THR A 79 12.08 8.41 7.45
N LEU A 80 10.96 7.96 6.86
CA LEU A 80 9.65 7.96 7.49
C LEU A 80 9.06 6.55 7.66
N GLY A 81 9.69 5.49 7.18
CA GLY A 81 9.12 4.13 7.18
C GLY A 81 8.68 3.66 8.57
N ARG A 82 9.42 4.03 9.62
CA ARG A 82 9.04 3.76 11.02
C ARG A 82 7.71 4.41 11.40
N PHE A 83 7.41 5.60 10.89
CA PHE A 83 6.15 6.31 11.13
C PHE A 83 5.03 5.96 10.14
N PHE A 84 5.36 5.27 9.04
CA PHE A 84 4.38 4.85 8.03
C PHE A 84 3.79 3.47 8.32
N LEU A 85 4.53 2.59 9.02
CA LEU A 85 4.12 1.20 9.28
C LEU A 85 4.03 0.84 10.77
N SER A 86 4.59 1.65 11.67
CA SER A 86 4.29 1.51 13.11
C SER A 86 2.92 2.11 13.38
N GLU A 87 2.05 1.37 14.08
CA GLU A 87 1.05 2.03 14.91
C GLU A 87 1.82 2.97 15.85
N GLY A 88 1.40 4.23 15.96
CA GLY A 88 2.11 5.23 16.75
C GLY A 88 2.32 4.81 18.21
#